data_AF-A0A2T9WSC4-F1
#
_entry.id   AF-A0A2T9WSC4-F1
#
_cell.length_a   1.000
_cell.length_b   1.000
_cell.length_c   1.000
_cell.angle_alpha   90.00
_cell.angle_beta   90.00
_cell.angle_gamma   90.00
#
_symmetry.space_group_name_H-M   'P 1'
#
loop_
_entity.id
_entity.type
_entity.pdbx_description
1 polymer ?
#
loop_
_entity_poly.entity_id
_entity_poly.type
_entity_poly.pdbx_seq_one_letter_code
_entity_poly.pdbx_strand_id
1 'polypeptide(L)'
;DNNYLIAFFGYSSVDQEKIGEFLYNLKRYRLFLEKVKEYVDAIWDNINDIADPNLREAAKNKISQYKQYLEKNLKNIENHEYEISKFAKEIVQNNNNPAYKDYFRDKIFDFINDISSSISNTDHLLFQLKNTVFSEFPIPIVKPYQEVAIKTAPKVIAEGIKMLIEREKARNPDWYKDFDKYLSYINIEESYPGAPATRPDIWKRLLNNIREEVKKVIEKYMEQYPDFKNEIEKKYGSVDEFVKERIGATLDVGHIKMFEKYGYDKEDILKWVEEIKPEIRHLHVHESQAGEDTHLPLGMGWDDVIASELEKLRDILENKKVTIVHEPGGFYVHQFFKMYGNEYYNLLSGAGPYDINGNIPNHFATMLPYGGAQVIPEYIQYTRYSPYSVSIFSQLPMDLGGTSKRQETFSGEKVD
;
A
#
# COMPACT_ATOMS: atom_id res chain seq x y z
N ASP A 1 -10.04 -20.81 20.70
CA ASP A 1 -10.68 -22.11 20.95
C ASP A 1 -11.12 -22.16 22.41
N ASN A 2 -12.35 -21.71 22.69
CA ASN A 2 -12.85 -21.49 24.05
C ASN A 2 -13.03 -22.80 24.84
N ASN A 3 -13.24 -23.91 24.12
CA ASN A 3 -13.35 -25.25 24.70
C ASN A 3 -12.01 -25.72 25.29
N TYR A 4 -10.89 -25.24 24.74
CA TYR A 4 -9.55 -25.53 25.26
C TYR A 4 -9.28 -24.80 26.59
N LEU A 5 -9.80 -23.58 26.79
CA LEU A 5 -9.58 -22.79 28.01
C LEU A 5 -10.24 -23.41 29.25
N ILE A 6 -11.46 -23.92 29.13
CA ILE A 6 -12.18 -24.60 30.21
C ILE A 6 -11.49 -25.94 30.55
N ALA A 7 -11.05 -26.68 29.52
CA ALA A 7 -10.27 -27.90 29.70
C ALA A 7 -8.86 -27.61 30.28
N PHE A 8 -8.29 -26.42 30.01
CA PHE A 8 -6.94 -26.05 30.40
C PHE A 8 -6.78 -25.99 31.92
N PHE A 9 -7.72 -25.33 32.61
CA PHE A 9 -7.58 -25.11 34.05
C PHE A 9 -7.81 -26.37 34.89
N GLY A 10 -8.59 -27.34 34.40
CA GLY A 10 -8.85 -28.60 35.11
C GLY A 10 -9.51 -28.41 36.48
N TYR A 11 -10.24 -29.42 36.95
CA TYR A 11 -11.04 -29.29 38.18
C TYR A 11 -10.22 -29.31 39.50
N SER A 12 -8.88 -29.43 39.48
CA SER A 12 -8.16 -29.85 40.71
C SER A 12 -6.77 -29.28 40.98
N SER A 13 -6.18 -28.42 40.15
CA SER A 13 -4.85 -27.85 40.47
C SER A 13 -4.71 -26.40 40.04
N VAL A 14 -4.37 -25.56 41.00
CA VAL A 14 -3.89 -24.19 40.82
C VAL A 14 -2.51 -24.27 40.14
N ASP A 15 -2.51 -24.33 38.82
CA ASP A 15 -1.29 -24.41 38.02
C ASP A 15 -0.85 -22.99 37.62
N GLN A 16 0.23 -22.52 38.25
CA GLN A 16 0.75 -21.17 38.03
C GLN A 16 1.24 -20.95 36.60
N GLU A 17 1.72 -21.99 35.93
CA GLU A 17 2.18 -21.93 34.54
C GLU A 17 0.99 -21.65 33.62
N LYS A 18 -0.13 -22.34 33.85
CA LYS A 18 -1.38 -22.15 33.08
C LYS A 18 -2.01 -20.78 33.29
N ILE A 19 -1.94 -20.22 34.50
CA ILE A 19 -2.38 -18.84 34.77
C ILE A 19 -1.50 -17.84 34.00
N GLY A 20 -0.18 -18.07 33.99
CA GLY A 20 0.76 -17.26 33.22
C GLY A 20 0.48 -17.29 31.72
N GLU A 21 0.25 -18.48 31.16
CA GLU A 21 -0.11 -18.67 29.75
C GLU A 21 -1.45 -18.00 29.40
N PHE A 22 -2.45 -18.11 30.27
CA PHE A 22 -3.73 -17.45 30.08
C PHE A 22 -3.60 -15.93 30.06
N LEU A 23 -2.87 -15.35 31.02
CA LEU A 23 -2.58 -13.91 31.06
C LEU A 23 -1.80 -13.46 29.81
N TYR A 24 -0.86 -14.28 29.33
CA TYR A 24 -0.13 -14.01 28.09
C TYR A 24 -1.07 -13.96 26.87
N ASN A 25 -1.96 -14.94 26.74
CA ASN A 25 -2.94 -14.98 25.65
C ASN A 25 -3.96 -13.83 25.74
N LEU A 26 -4.40 -13.47 26.95
CA LEU A 26 -5.29 -12.33 27.17
C LEU A 26 -4.63 -11.00 26.76
N LYS A 27 -3.35 -10.80 27.11
CA LYS A 27 -2.55 -9.66 26.64
C LYS A 27 -2.45 -9.60 25.12
N ARG A 28 -2.21 -10.74 24.47
CA ARG A 28 -2.20 -10.80 22.99
C ARG A 28 -3.54 -10.43 22.38
N TYR A 29 -4.64 -10.88 22.98
CA TYR A 29 -5.99 -10.51 22.54
C TYR A 29 -6.26 -9.01 22.76
N ARG A 30 -5.83 -8.43 23.88
CA ARG A 30 -5.89 -6.98 24.11
C ARG A 30 -5.14 -6.19 23.04
N LEU A 31 -3.89 -6.56 22.76
CA LEU A 31 -3.08 -5.95 21.69
C LEU A 31 -3.75 -6.08 20.31
N PHE A 32 -4.44 -7.19 20.06
CA PHE A 32 -5.24 -7.36 18.84
C PHE A 32 -6.42 -6.40 18.80
N LEU A 33 -7.20 -6.27 19.89
CA LEU A 33 -8.30 -5.31 19.99
C LEU A 33 -7.83 -3.86 19.84
N GLU A 34 -6.66 -3.50 20.37
CA GLU A 34 -6.04 -2.18 20.17
C GLU A 34 -5.81 -1.91 18.68
N LYS A 35 -5.26 -2.87 17.93
CA LYS A 35 -5.08 -2.74 16.47
C LYS A 35 -6.40 -2.63 15.72
N VAL A 36 -7.42 -3.37 16.13
CA VAL A 36 -8.77 -3.25 15.55
C VAL A 36 -9.36 -1.87 15.86
N LYS A 37 -9.13 -1.33 17.05
CA LYS A 37 -9.54 0.04 17.41
C LYS A 37 -8.83 1.07 16.55
N GLU A 38 -7.51 0.96 16.37
CA GLU A 38 -6.75 1.83 15.46
C GLU A 38 -7.32 1.80 14.04
N TYR A 39 -7.73 0.60 13.56
CA TYR A 39 -8.38 0.43 12.27
C TYR A 39 -9.72 1.20 12.18
N VAL A 40 -10.56 1.09 13.20
CA VAL A 40 -11.86 1.78 13.26
C VAL A 40 -11.71 3.29 13.44
N ASP A 41 -10.74 3.74 14.23
CA ASP A 41 -10.43 5.15 14.42
C ASP A 41 -9.95 5.79 13.10
N ALA A 42 -9.09 5.11 12.35
CA ALA A 42 -8.66 5.59 11.04
C ALA A 42 -9.84 5.72 10.05
N ILE A 43 -10.82 4.82 10.06
CA ILE A 43 -12.04 4.98 9.26
C ILE A 43 -12.84 6.21 9.73
N TRP A 44 -13.00 6.37 11.04
CA TRP A 44 -13.73 7.49 11.63
C TRP A 44 -13.12 8.85 11.27
N ASP A 45 -11.80 8.96 11.37
CA ASP A 45 -11.09 10.21 11.11
C ASP A 45 -11.18 10.62 9.62
N ASN A 46 -11.27 9.64 8.72
CA ASN A 46 -11.38 9.83 7.27
C ASN A 46 -12.83 9.74 6.75
N ILE A 47 -13.83 9.71 7.62
CA ILE A 47 -15.22 9.46 7.21
C ILE A 47 -15.82 10.59 6.37
N ASN A 48 -15.28 11.79 6.51
CA ASN A 48 -15.72 12.96 5.76
C ASN A 48 -15.26 12.93 4.29
N ASP A 49 -14.37 12.01 3.94
CA ASP A 49 -13.88 11.82 2.57
C ASP A 49 -14.94 11.19 1.67
N ILE A 50 -15.98 10.58 2.24
CA ILE A 50 -17.11 10.04 1.50
C ILE A 50 -17.86 11.22 0.84
N ALA A 51 -17.85 11.25 -0.50
CA ALA A 51 -18.47 12.31 -1.29
C ALA A 51 -20.00 12.32 -1.15
N ASP A 52 -20.65 11.16 -1.20
CA ASP A 52 -22.10 11.04 -1.04
C ASP A 52 -22.53 11.35 0.41
N PRO A 53 -23.35 12.38 0.65
CA PRO A 53 -23.76 12.78 2.00
C PRO A 53 -24.57 11.72 2.75
N ASN A 54 -25.41 10.94 2.05
CA ASN A 54 -26.25 9.91 2.66
C ASN A 54 -25.40 8.71 3.08
N LEU A 55 -24.49 8.25 2.21
CA LEU A 55 -23.53 7.20 2.53
C LEU A 55 -22.61 7.64 3.69
N ARG A 56 -22.18 8.90 3.69
CA ARG A 56 -21.35 9.45 4.77
C ARG A 56 -22.05 9.41 6.13
N GLU A 57 -23.31 9.83 6.20
CA GLU A 57 -24.04 9.80 7.47
C GLU A 57 -24.37 8.36 7.91
N ALA A 58 -24.70 7.47 6.97
CA ALA A 58 -24.85 6.04 7.27
C ALA A 58 -23.54 5.44 7.83
N ALA A 59 -22.40 5.78 7.22
CA ALA A 59 -21.07 5.40 7.67
C ALA A 59 -20.80 5.86 9.10
N LYS A 60 -21.03 7.15 9.37
CA LYS A 60 -20.78 7.75 10.69
C LYS A 60 -21.55 7.03 11.79
N ASN A 61 -22.84 6.78 11.55
CA ASN A 61 -23.67 6.10 12.54
C ASN A 61 -23.15 4.68 12.85
N LYS A 62 -22.79 3.90 11.82
CA LYS A 62 -22.27 2.54 12.01
C LYS A 62 -20.89 2.51 12.67
N ILE A 63 -19.96 3.32 12.19
CA ILE A 63 -18.58 3.38 12.71
C ILE A 63 -18.58 3.90 14.14
N SER A 64 -19.43 4.87 14.49
CA SER A 64 -19.58 5.34 15.87
C SER A 64 -20.03 4.23 16.82
N GLN A 65 -20.99 3.39 16.40
CA GLN A 65 -21.43 2.24 17.18
C GLN A 65 -20.30 1.22 17.37
N TYR A 66 -19.55 0.92 16.31
CA TYR A 66 -18.42 -0.01 16.40
C TYR A 66 -17.31 0.50 17.32
N LYS A 67 -17.00 1.80 17.24
CA LYS A 67 -16.02 2.45 18.11
C LYS A 67 -16.42 2.34 19.58
N GLN A 68 -17.64 2.71 19.93
CA GLN A 68 -18.14 2.61 21.30
C GLN A 68 -18.10 1.16 21.84
N TYR A 69 -18.47 0.20 20.98
CA TYR A 69 -18.45 -1.21 21.36
C TYR A 69 -17.03 -1.74 21.61
N LEU A 70 -16.09 -1.42 20.70
CA LEU A 70 -14.69 -1.81 20.84
C LEU A 70 -14.03 -1.17 22.06
N GLU A 71 -14.27 0.11 22.31
CA GLU A 71 -13.75 0.79 23.51
C GLU A 71 -14.26 0.15 24.80
N LYS A 72 -15.54 -0.21 24.86
CA LYS A 72 -16.13 -0.91 25.99
C LYS A 72 -15.49 -2.29 26.17
N ASN A 73 -15.33 -3.06 25.10
CA ASN A 73 -14.72 -4.39 25.17
C ASN A 73 -13.25 -4.33 25.57
N LEU A 74 -12.48 -3.40 25.01
CA LEU A 74 -11.07 -3.22 25.37
C LEU A 74 -10.92 -2.92 26.86
N LYS A 75 -11.74 -1.98 27.39
CA LYS A 75 -11.75 -1.66 28.82
C LYS A 75 -12.15 -2.85 29.69
N ASN A 76 -13.11 -3.67 29.23
CA ASN A 76 -13.46 -4.89 29.94
C ASN A 76 -12.25 -5.85 30.00
N ILE A 77 -11.59 -6.11 28.87
CA ILE A 77 -10.42 -7.00 28.82
C ILE A 77 -9.26 -6.49 29.69
N GLU A 78 -9.01 -5.18 29.70
CA GLU A 78 -8.03 -4.53 30.61
C GLU A 78 -8.35 -4.79 32.08
N ASN A 79 -9.63 -4.63 32.47
CA ASN A 79 -10.07 -4.93 33.83
C ASN A 79 -9.89 -6.41 34.17
N HIS A 80 -10.22 -7.32 33.26
CA HIS A 80 -10.00 -8.76 33.46
C HIS A 80 -8.51 -9.07 33.63
N GLU A 81 -7.65 -8.51 32.79
CA GLU A 81 -6.20 -8.67 32.89
C GLU A 81 -5.69 -8.22 34.26
N TYR A 82 -6.17 -7.07 34.75
CA TYR A 82 -5.84 -6.54 36.08
C TYR A 82 -6.32 -7.46 37.21
N GLU A 83 -7.60 -7.84 37.20
CA GLU A 83 -8.19 -8.68 38.25
C GLU A 83 -7.55 -10.08 38.28
N ILE A 84 -7.33 -10.71 37.13
CA ILE A 84 -6.65 -12.02 37.05
C ILE A 84 -5.19 -11.89 37.50
N SER A 85 -4.50 -10.81 37.15
CA SER A 85 -3.11 -10.58 37.59
C SER A 85 -3.01 -10.36 39.10
N LYS A 86 -3.96 -9.62 39.68
CA LYS A 86 -4.07 -9.44 41.13
C LYS A 86 -4.36 -10.77 41.81
N PHE A 87 -5.33 -11.51 41.28
CA PHE A 87 -5.74 -12.80 41.79
C PHE A 87 -4.62 -13.85 41.73
N ALA A 88 -3.85 -13.90 40.63
CA ALA A 88 -2.66 -14.72 40.47
C ALA A 88 -1.63 -14.51 41.60
N LYS A 89 -1.45 -13.26 42.04
CA LYS A 89 -0.55 -12.93 43.15
C LYS A 89 -1.09 -13.39 44.50
N GLU A 90 -2.39 -13.29 44.74
CA GLU A 90 -3.04 -13.74 45.98
C GLU A 90 -2.98 -15.26 46.16
N ILE A 91 -3.07 -15.99 45.05
CA ILE A 91 -2.96 -17.46 45.01
C ILE A 91 -1.57 -17.94 45.41
N VAL A 92 -0.51 -17.30 44.91
CA VAL A 92 0.88 -17.61 45.30
C VAL A 92 1.05 -17.54 46.82
N GLN A 93 0.26 -16.70 47.50
CA GLN A 93 0.32 -16.48 48.94
C GLN A 93 -0.57 -17.45 49.76
N ASN A 94 -1.61 -18.06 49.17
CA ASN A 94 -2.68 -18.75 49.92
C ASN A 94 -2.99 -20.21 49.47
N ASN A 95 -2.12 -20.85 48.69
CA ASN A 95 -2.37 -22.09 47.93
C ASN A 95 -2.80 -23.35 48.73
N ASN A 96 -2.81 -23.32 50.07
CA ASN A 96 -3.09 -24.49 50.92
C ASN A 96 -4.52 -24.56 51.49
N ASN A 97 -5.41 -23.60 51.21
CA ASN A 97 -6.77 -23.59 51.75
C ASN A 97 -7.81 -24.19 50.75
N PRO A 98 -8.52 -25.29 51.08
CA PRO A 98 -9.53 -25.89 50.21
C PRO A 98 -10.69 -24.94 49.82
N ALA A 99 -11.18 -24.11 50.74
CA ALA A 99 -12.25 -23.14 50.45
C ALA A 99 -11.78 -22.07 49.45
N TYR A 100 -10.48 -21.77 49.45
CA TYR A 100 -9.86 -20.85 48.49
C TYR A 100 -9.74 -21.48 47.10
N LYS A 101 -9.65 -22.82 46.99
CA LYS A 101 -9.65 -23.53 45.69
C LYS A 101 -11.00 -23.50 45.00
N ASP A 102 -12.10 -23.66 45.74
CA ASP A 102 -13.45 -23.56 45.16
C ASP A 102 -13.75 -22.12 44.73
N TYR A 103 -13.46 -21.14 45.58
CA TYR A 103 -13.54 -19.71 45.20
C TYR A 103 -12.70 -19.39 43.95
N PHE A 104 -11.50 -19.96 43.85
CA PHE A 104 -10.64 -19.83 42.68
C PHE A 104 -11.26 -20.38 41.40
N ARG A 105 -11.77 -21.61 41.46
CA ARG A 105 -12.40 -22.24 40.32
C ARG A 105 -13.58 -21.40 39.81
N ASP A 106 -14.43 -20.95 40.72
CA ASP A 106 -15.64 -20.21 40.36
C ASP A 106 -15.28 -18.84 39.76
N LYS A 107 -14.30 -18.13 40.33
CA LYS A 107 -13.80 -16.85 39.77
C LYS A 107 -13.16 -16.98 38.39
N ILE A 108 -12.35 -18.01 38.17
CA ILE A 108 -11.76 -18.28 36.85
C ILE A 108 -12.86 -18.63 35.84
N PHE A 109 -13.88 -19.39 36.25
CA PHE A 109 -15.01 -19.73 35.40
C PHE A 109 -15.81 -18.49 34.98
N ASP A 110 -16.06 -17.57 35.90
CA ASP A 110 -16.69 -16.27 35.59
C ASP A 110 -15.86 -15.50 34.56
N PHE A 111 -14.54 -15.37 34.78
CA PHE A 111 -13.67 -14.69 33.83
C PHE A 111 -13.66 -15.34 32.44
N ILE A 112 -13.65 -16.67 32.36
CA ILE A 112 -13.67 -17.39 31.08
C ILE A 112 -14.99 -17.14 30.35
N ASN A 113 -16.13 -17.18 31.04
CA ASN A 113 -17.43 -16.93 30.41
C ASN A 113 -17.53 -15.50 29.89
N ASP A 114 -17.09 -14.52 30.66
CA ASP A 114 -17.12 -13.11 30.27
C ASP A 114 -16.17 -12.83 29.09
N ILE A 115 -14.96 -13.40 29.11
CA ILE A 115 -13.99 -13.27 28.01
C ILE A 115 -14.51 -13.99 26.75
N SER A 116 -15.08 -15.18 26.88
CA SER A 116 -15.68 -15.94 25.77
C SER A 116 -16.80 -15.15 25.08
N SER A 117 -17.67 -14.51 25.87
CA SER A 117 -18.70 -13.61 25.37
C SER A 117 -18.11 -12.40 24.65
N SER A 118 -17.07 -11.76 25.24
CA SER A 118 -16.37 -10.65 24.60
C SER A 118 -15.75 -11.03 23.26
N ILE A 119 -15.09 -12.19 23.18
CA ILE A 119 -14.50 -12.72 21.93
C ILE A 119 -15.58 -12.95 20.87
N SER A 120 -16.64 -13.66 21.23
CA SER A 120 -17.73 -14.00 20.29
C SER A 120 -18.38 -12.75 19.70
N ASN A 121 -18.57 -11.73 20.53
CA ASN A 121 -19.13 -10.48 20.05
C ASN A 121 -18.13 -9.66 19.21
N THR A 122 -16.85 -9.66 19.55
CA THR A 122 -15.80 -9.06 18.72
C THR A 122 -15.77 -9.73 17.34
N ASP A 123 -15.83 -11.06 17.27
CA ASP A 123 -15.85 -11.79 16.01
C ASP A 123 -17.07 -11.39 15.15
N HIS A 124 -18.25 -11.28 15.78
CA HIS A 124 -19.45 -10.80 15.09
C HIS A 124 -19.27 -9.37 14.58
N LEU A 125 -18.72 -8.48 15.39
CA LEU A 125 -18.46 -7.10 15.01
C LEU A 125 -17.43 -6.99 13.89
N LEU A 126 -16.36 -7.77 13.92
CA LEU A 126 -15.35 -7.82 12.86
C LEU A 126 -15.96 -8.30 11.55
N PHE A 127 -16.85 -9.29 11.60
CA PHE A 127 -17.61 -9.74 10.43
C PHE A 127 -18.50 -8.63 9.87
N GLN A 128 -19.24 -7.92 10.73
CA GLN A 128 -20.06 -6.79 10.30
C GLN A 128 -19.21 -5.62 9.76
N LEU A 129 -18.08 -5.30 10.41
CA LEU A 129 -17.15 -4.26 9.99
C LEU A 129 -16.56 -4.59 8.62
N LYS A 130 -16.13 -5.83 8.40
CA LYS A 130 -15.66 -6.31 7.09
C LYS A 130 -16.73 -6.05 6.03
N ASN A 131 -17.96 -6.50 6.25
CA ASN A 131 -19.03 -6.30 5.26
C ASN A 131 -19.30 -4.82 5.03
N THR A 132 -19.39 -4.01 6.08
CA THR A 132 -19.63 -2.57 5.98
C THR A 132 -18.52 -1.87 5.19
N VAL A 133 -17.25 -2.14 5.52
CA VAL A 133 -16.09 -1.49 4.87
C VAL A 133 -15.93 -1.88 3.41
N PHE A 134 -16.23 -3.12 3.03
CA PHE A 134 -16.07 -3.58 1.65
C PHE A 134 -17.29 -3.34 0.77
N SER A 135 -18.51 -3.28 1.33
CA SER A 135 -19.74 -3.16 0.54
C SER A 135 -20.40 -1.78 0.60
N GLU A 136 -20.23 -1.02 1.68
CA GLU A 136 -20.96 0.25 1.88
C GLU A 136 -20.04 1.47 1.79
N PHE A 137 -18.74 1.29 1.95
CA PHE A 137 -17.74 2.32 1.71
C PHE A 137 -17.01 2.00 0.40
N PRO A 138 -17.55 2.41 -0.77
CA PRO A 138 -16.72 2.56 -1.95
C PRO A 138 -15.51 3.46 -1.62
N ILE A 139 -14.53 3.52 -2.51
CA ILE A 139 -13.18 3.98 -2.18
C ILE A 139 -13.04 5.51 -2.24
N PRO A 140 -13.48 6.23 -1.19
CA PRO A 140 -12.75 7.43 -0.75
C PRO A 140 -11.95 7.25 0.53
N ILE A 141 -12.38 6.36 1.44
CA ILE A 141 -11.84 6.37 2.80
C ILE A 141 -10.44 5.77 2.80
N VAL A 142 -9.47 6.49 3.37
CA VAL A 142 -8.14 5.95 3.64
C VAL A 142 -8.30 4.70 4.50
N LYS A 143 -8.00 3.55 3.91
CA LYS A 143 -8.07 2.27 4.60
C LYS A 143 -6.84 2.14 5.50
N PRO A 144 -6.95 1.47 6.65
CA PRO A 144 -5.83 1.38 7.59
C PRO A 144 -4.59 0.67 7.05
N TYR A 145 -4.72 -0.23 6.07
CA TYR A 145 -3.52 -0.77 5.41
C TYR A 145 -2.79 0.30 4.58
N GLN A 146 -3.50 1.30 4.04
CA GLN A 146 -2.87 2.45 3.37
C GLN A 146 -2.09 3.27 4.39
N GLU A 147 -2.64 3.51 5.59
CA GLU A 147 -1.90 4.18 6.69
C GLU A 147 -0.63 3.43 7.10
N VAL A 148 -0.73 2.10 7.25
CA VAL A 148 0.45 1.26 7.53
C VAL A 148 1.49 1.35 6.42
N ALA A 149 1.06 1.32 5.16
CA ALA A 149 1.94 1.46 4.00
C ALA A 149 2.61 2.85 3.96
N ILE A 150 1.86 3.92 4.19
CA ILE A 150 2.35 5.31 4.26
C ILE A 150 3.40 5.48 5.36
N LYS A 151 3.29 4.73 6.46
CA LYS A 151 4.27 4.73 7.55
C LYS A 151 5.48 3.84 7.30
N THR A 152 5.30 2.71 6.61
CA THR A 152 6.31 1.65 6.53
C THR A 152 7.12 1.71 5.23
N ALA A 153 6.48 1.99 4.10
CA ALA A 153 7.14 2.10 2.80
C ALA A 153 8.31 3.12 2.79
N PRO A 154 8.20 4.31 3.42
CA PRO A 154 9.33 5.24 3.53
C PRO A 154 10.61 4.62 4.09
N LYS A 155 10.48 3.81 5.14
CA LYS A 155 11.63 3.18 5.81
C LYS A 155 12.28 2.12 4.93
N VAL A 156 11.45 1.34 4.22
CA VAL A 156 11.93 0.30 3.31
C VAL A 156 12.67 0.92 2.14
N ILE A 157 12.11 1.98 1.54
CA ILE A 157 12.75 2.73 0.44
C ILE A 157 14.07 3.36 0.90
N ALA A 158 14.08 4.01 2.07
CA ALA A 158 15.28 4.62 2.63
C ALA A 158 16.39 3.57 2.90
N GLU A 159 16.05 2.40 3.43
CA GLU A 159 17.02 1.31 3.60
C GLU A 159 17.53 0.79 2.24
N GLY A 160 16.68 0.70 1.22
CA GLY A 160 17.08 0.36 -0.14
C GLY A 160 18.11 1.35 -0.71
N ILE A 161 17.88 2.66 -0.53
CA ILE A 161 18.83 3.70 -0.95
C ILE A 161 20.15 3.57 -0.19
N LYS A 162 20.10 3.36 1.12
CA LYS A 162 21.30 3.13 1.94
C LYS A 162 22.11 1.94 1.40
N MET A 163 21.45 0.82 1.11
CA MET A 163 22.10 -0.36 0.54
C MET A 163 22.73 -0.08 -0.83
N LEU A 164 22.07 0.73 -1.67
CA LEU A 164 22.64 1.16 -2.96
C LEU A 164 23.90 2.02 -2.77
N ILE A 165 23.86 2.99 -1.85
CA ILE A 165 25.03 3.83 -1.54
C ILE A 165 26.21 2.98 -1.05
N GLU A 166 25.98 2.06 -0.09
CA GLU A 166 27.04 1.20 0.42
C GLU A 166 27.64 0.30 -0.65
N ARG A 167 26.79 -0.25 -1.54
CA ARG A 167 27.25 -1.04 -2.69
C ARG A 167 28.17 -0.25 -3.60
N GLU A 168 27.80 0.99 -3.94
CA GLU A 168 28.58 1.80 -4.88
C GLU A 168 29.84 2.36 -4.23
N LYS A 169 29.78 2.72 -2.95
CA LYS A 169 30.96 3.06 -2.14
C LYS A 169 32.00 1.93 -2.10
N ALA A 170 31.55 0.67 -1.98
CA ALA A 170 32.45 -0.48 -1.98
C ALA A 170 33.13 -0.71 -3.34
N ARG A 171 32.51 -0.27 -4.44
CA ARG A 171 33.00 -0.42 -5.81
C ARG A 171 33.86 0.76 -6.28
N ASN A 172 33.51 1.97 -5.84
CA ASN A 172 34.13 3.20 -6.25
C ASN A 172 34.28 4.15 -5.04
N PRO A 173 35.51 4.38 -4.54
CA PRO A 173 35.75 5.37 -3.47
C PRO A 173 35.26 6.78 -3.80
N ASP A 174 35.20 7.13 -5.09
CA ASP A 174 34.72 8.42 -5.62
C ASP A 174 33.27 8.37 -6.12
N TRP A 175 32.46 7.42 -5.63
CA TRP A 175 31.05 7.23 -6.03
C TRP A 175 30.22 8.53 -6.01
N TYR A 176 30.53 9.43 -5.08
CA TYR A 176 29.84 10.69 -4.87
C TYR A 176 29.98 11.69 -6.03
N LYS A 177 30.98 11.54 -6.91
CA LYS A 177 31.13 12.41 -8.11
C LYS A 177 30.07 12.12 -9.17
N ASP A 178 29.61 10.87 -9.24
CA ASP A 178 28.59 10.39 -10.18
C ASP A 178 27.31 9.94 -9.45
N PHE A 179 27.02 10.53 -8.28
CA PHE A 179 25.93 10.06 -7.40
C PHE A 179 24.58 9.96 -8.12
N ASP A 180 24.30 10.83 -9.10
CA ASP A 180 23.10 10.81 -9.92
C ASP A 180 22.92 9.55 -10.76
N LYS A 181 24.00 8.86 -11.10
CA LYS A 181 23.93 7.59 -11.83
C LYS A 181 23.41 6.47 -10.92
N TYR A 182 23.68 6.58 -9.63
CA TYR A 182 23.43 5.51 -8.65
C TYR A 182 22.16 5.76 -7.84
N LEU A 183 21.89 7.02 -7.51
CA LEU A 183 20.67 7.49 -6.86
C LEU A 183 19.61 7.77 -7.93
N SER A 184 19.01 6.68 -8.41
CA SER A 184 17.98 6.69 -9.45
C SER A 184 16.73 7.45 -9.02
N TYR A 185 15.94 7.88 -10.00
CA TYR A 185 14.60 8.41 -9.77
C TYR A 185 13.70 7.32 -9.16
N ILE A 186 12.97 7.68 -8.11
CA ILE A 186 11.98 6.85 -7.45
C ILE A 186 10.64 7.52 -7.69
N ASN A 187 9.90 6.99 -8.66
CA ASN A 187 8.55 7.45 -8.92
C ASN A 187 7.57 6.45 -8.33
N ILE A 188 6.73 6.93 -7.41
CA ILE A 188 5.67 6.13 -6.84
C ILE A 188 4.47 6.25 -7.75
N GLU A 189 4.02 5.13 -8.30
CA GLU A 189 2.94 5.09 -9.28
C GLU A 189 1.55 5.08 -8.64
N GLU A 190 0.65 5.83 -9.27
CA GLU A 190 -0.79 5.74 -9.05
C GLU A 190 -1.29 4.38 -9.55
N SER A 191 -1.69 3.47 -8.66
CA SER A 191 -2.01 2.10 -9.07
C SER A 191 -3.50 1.88 -9.32
N TYR A 192 -4.29 1.80 -8.26
CA TYR A 192 -5.69 1.43 -8.34
C TYR A 192 -6.40 2.02 -7.14
N PRO A 193 -7.67 2.43 -7.27
CA PRO A 193 -8.46 2.91 -6.16
C PRO A 193 -8.27 2.02 -4.91
N GLY A 194 -7.76 2.64 -3.85
CA GLY A 194 -7.50 2.00 -2.56
C GLY A 194 -6.04 1.66 -2.32
N ALA A 195 -5.13 1.90 -3.26
CA ALA A 195 -3.70 1.88 -3.00
C ALA A 195 -3.23 3.16 -2.28
N PRO A 196 -2.08 3.14 -1.58
CA PRO A 196 -1.57 4.31 -0.85
C PRO A 196 -1.22 5.52 -1.73
N ALA A 197 -0.93 5.30 -3.01
CA ALA A 197 -0.71 6.33 -4.01
C ALA A 197 -1.91 6.34 -4.97
N THR A 198 -2.97 7.05 -4.61
CA THR A 198 -4.21 7.11 -5.41
C THR A 198 -4.85 8.48 -5.30
N ARG A 199 -5.21 8.89 -4.08
CA ARG A 199 -5.73 10.21 -3.76
C ARG A 199 -4.58 11.20 -3.52
N PRO A 200 -4.64 12.45 -4.01
CA PRO A 200 -3.52 13.39 -3.94
C PRO A 200 -2.97 13.67 -2.55
N ASP A 201 -3.81 13.84 -1.55
CA ASP A 201 -3.42 14.10 -0.15
C ASP A 201 -2.68 12.90 0.47
N ILE A 202 -3.19 11.68 0.25
CA ILE A 202 -2.57 10.43 0.72
C ILE A 202 -1.22 10.24 0.03
N TRP A 203 -1.21 10.44 -1.28
CA TRP A 203 -0.04 10.26 -2.12
C TRP A 203 1.05 11.27 -1.79
N LYS A 204 0.69 12.56 -1.60
CA LYS A 204 1.61 13.59 -1.11
C LYS A 204 2.17 13.25 0.26
N ARG A 205 1.34 12.74 1.17
CA ARG A 205 1.81 12.30 2.50
C ARG A 205 2.81 11.16 2.38
N LEU A 206 2.55 10.18 1.51
CA LEU A 206 3.49 9.10 1.21
C LEU A 206 4.81 9.65 0.65
N LEU A 207 4.74 10.50 -0.39
CA LEU A 207 5.93 11.09 -1.02
C LEU A 207 6.75 11.89 -0.02
N ASN A 208 6.11 12.74 0.80
CA ASN A 208 6.80 13.54 1.82
C ASN A 208 7.45 12.65 2.88
N ASN A 209 6.76 11.62 3.36
CA ASN A 209 7.37 10.69 4.32
C ASN A 209 8.58 9.96 3.71
N ILE A 210 8.50 9.54 2.44
CA ILE A 210 9.64 8.94 1.73
C ILE A 210 10.79 9.95 1.66
N ARG A 211 10.53 11.18 1.24
CA ARG A 211 11.54 12.24 1.14
C ARG A 211 12.24 12.48 2.47
N GLU A 212 11.51 12.56 3.57
CA GLU A 212 12.07 12.75 4.91
C GLU A 212 12.98 11.58 5.35
N GLU A 213 12.55 10.33 5.17
CA GLU A 213 13.37 9.18 5.55
C GLU A 213 14.60 9.03 4.64
N VAL A 214 14.46 9.30 3.35
CA VAL A 214 15.59 9.29 2.41
C VAL A 214 16.57 10.41 2.70
N LYS A 215 16.09 11.62 3.00
CA LYS A 215 16.91 12.76 3.39
C LYS A 215 17.82 12.42 4.57
N LYS A 216 17.28 11.80 5.62
CA LYS A 216 18.07 11.35 6.78
C LYS A 216 19.21 10.41 6.39
N VAL A 217 18.96 9.50 5.46
CA VAL A 217 19.99 8.60 4.92
C VAL A 217 21.06 9.42 4.21
N ILE A 218 20.68 10.31 3.30
CA ILE A 218 21.61 11.14 2.54
C ILE A 218 22.46 12.04 3.45
N GLU A 219 21.84 12.72 4.42
CA GLU A 219 22.53 13.59 5.38
C GLU A 219 23.61 12.85 6.17
N LYS A 220 23.32 11.62 6.62
CA LYS A 220 24.30 10.77 7.30
C LYS A 220 25.54 10.47 6.44
N TYR A 221 25.37 10.36 5.12
CA TYR A 221 26.51 10.20 4.20
C TYR A 221 27.21 11.52 3.93
N MET A 222 26.50 12.65 3.89
CA MET A 222 27.12 13.97 3.76
C MET A 222 28.05 14.31 4.92
N GLU A 223 27.71 13.90 6.14
CA GLU A 223 28.59 14.05 7.31
C GLU A 223 29.92 13.29 7.15
N GLN A 224 29.88 12.13 6.49
CA GLN A 224 31.05 11.29 6.26
C GLN A 224 31.83 11.70 4.99
N TYR A 225 31.17 12.36 4.04
CA TYR A 225 31.71 12.74 2.74
C TYR A 225 31.36 14.20 2.42
N PRO A 226 32.14 15.18 2.90
CA PRO A 226 31.87 16.60 2.67
C PRO A 226 31.76 16.99 1.19
N ASP A 227 32.53 16.33 0.32
CA ASP A 227 32.47 16.54 -1.13
C ASP A 227 31.14 16.09 -1.75
N PHE A 228 30.47 15.09 -1.16
CA PHE A 228 29.14 14.68 -1.59
C PHE A 228 28.11 15.78 -1.37
N LYS A 229 28.19 16.49 -0.24
CA LYS A 229 27.36 17.67 0.03
C LYS A 229 27.60 18.76 -1.01
N ASN A 230 28.87 19.07 -1.27
CA ASN A 230 29.26 20.10 -2.23
C ASN A 230 28.74 19.78 -3.65
N GLU A 231 28.83 18.54 -4.10
CA GLU A 231 28.33 18.15 -5.43
C GLU A 231 26.80 18.21 -5.52
N ILE A 232 26.08 17.84 -4.44
CA ILE A 232 24.61 18.01 -4.39
C ILE A 232 24.23 19.48 -4.43
N GLU A 233 24.79 20.32 -3.55
CA GLU A 233 24.45 21.74 -3.46
C GLU A 233 24.82 22.50 -4.75
N LYS A 234 25.94 22.14 -5.38
CA LYS A 234 26.36 22.71 -6.66
C LYS A 234 25.37 22.42 -7.80
N LYS A 235 24.75 21.24 -7.80
CA LYS A 235 23.85 20.80 -8.87
C LYS A 235 22.38 21.13 -8.61
N TYR A 236 21.93 20.98 -7.37
CA TYR A 236 20.53 21.07 -6.98
C TYR A 236 20.22 22.28 -6.08
N GLY A 237 21.24 22.99 -5.61
CA GLY A 237 21.09 24.12 -4.68
C GLY A 237 20.88 23.69 -3.23
N SER A 238 20.20 22.56 -2.98
CA SER A 238 20.01 22.00 -1.64
C SER A 238 19.74 20.48 -1.68
N VAL A 239 19.90 19.83 -0.53
CA VAL A 239 19.44 18.43 -0.33
C VAL A 239 17.94 18.29 -0.53
N ASP A 240 17.16 19.27 -0.06
CA ASP A 240 15.71 19.22 -0.15
C ASP A 240 15.26 19.20 -1.61
N GLU A 241 15.85 20.05 -2.45
CA GLU A 241 15.53 20.07 -3.87
C GLU A 241 16.04 18.80 -4.58
N PHE A 242 17.23 18.29 -4.22
CA PHE A 242 17.72 17.02 -4.74
C PHE A 242 16.75 15.86 -4.46
N VAL A 243 16.32 15.71 -3.20
CA VAL A 243 15.41 14.63 -2.79
C VAL A 243 14.03 14.82 -3.44
N LYS A 244 13.54 16.05 -3.55
CA LYS A 244 12.27 16.37 -4.23
C LYS A 244 12.31 16.13 -5.75
N GLU A 245 13.45 16.33 -6.40
CA GLU A 245 13.63 16.00 -7.81
C GLU A 245 13.74 14.49 -8.03
N ARG A 246 14.34 13.76 -7.09
CA ARG A 246 14.54 12.31 -7.19
C ARG A 246 13.30 11.49 -6.86
N ILE A 247 12.45 11.99 -5.97
CA ILE A 247 11.31 11.26 -5.44
C ILE A 247 10.05 11.96 -5.91
N GLY A 248 9.33 11.33 -6.83
CA GLY A 248 8.17 11.91 -7.50
C GLY A 248 7.00 10.95 -7.65
N ALA A 249 5.98 11.44 -8.34
CA ALA A 249 4.79 10.70 -8.72
C ALA A 249 4.92 10.19 -10.17
N THR A 250 4.51 8.93 -10.39
CA THR A 250 4.02 8.49 -11.70
C THR A 250 2.51 8.62 -11.70
N LEU A 251 1.96 9.60 -12.43
CA LEU A 251 0.52 9.66 -12.65
C LEU A 251 0.15 8.71 -13.77
N ASP A 252 -0.79 7.82 -13.51
CA ASP A 252 -1.48 7.06 -14.54
C ASP A 252 -2.86 7.69 -14.75
N VAL A 253 -3.08 8.24 -15.95
CA VAL A 253 -4.33 8.92 -16.29
C VAL A 253 -5.48 7.92 -16.50
N GLY A 254 -5.19 6.68 -16.85
CA GLY A 254 -6.21 5.65 -17.02
C GLY A 254 -6.70 5.09 -15.68
N HIS A 255 -5.80 4.91 -14.72
CA HIS A 255 -6.14 4.41 -13.38
C HIS A 255 -6.96 5.43 -12.57
N ILE A 256 -6.60 6.71 -12.58
CA ILE A 256 -7.34 7.74 -11.83
C ILE A 256 -8.78 7.88 -12.31
N LYS A 257 -9.07 7.59 -13.58
CA LYS A 257 -10.43 7.55 -14.11
C LYS A 257 -11.30 6.44 -13.51
N MET A 258 -10.70 5.37 -12.99
CA MET A 258 -11.44 4.31 -12.31
C MET A 258 -12.21 4.79 -11.08
N PHE A 259 -11.93 6.02 -10.59
CA PHE A 259 -12.72 6.64 -9.54
C PHE A 259 -14.16 7.01 -9.95
N GLU A 260 -14.47 7.09 -11.25
CA GLU A 260 -15.84 7.29 -11.74
C GLU A 260 -16.81 6.22 -11.23
N LYS A 261 -16.36 4.96 -11.11
CA LYS A 261 -17.20 3.86 -10.59
C LYS A 261 -17.57 4.00 -9.11
N TYR A 262 -16.88 4.90 -8.41
CA TYR A 262 -17.15 5.24 -7.02
C TYR A 262 -17.92 6.56 -6.86
N GLY A 263 -18.42 7.13 -7.97
CA GLY A 263 -19.27 8.31 -7.98
C GLY A 263 -18.53 9.65 -8.03
N TYR A 264 -17.22 9.64 -8.32
CA TYR A 264 -16.47 10.85 -8.60
C TYR A 264 -16.74 11.34 -10.01
N ASP A 265 -16.94 12.64 -10.16
CA ASP A 265 -17.12 13.25 -11.47
C ASP A 265 -15.79 13.71 -12.08
N LYS A 266 -15.87 14.19 -13.32
CA LYS A 266 -14.73 14.70 -14.08
C LYS A 266 -14.06 15.87 -13.36
N GLU A 267 -14.84 16.77 -12.76
CA GLU A 267 -14.34 17.94 -12.05
C GLU A 267 -13.51 17.55 -10.82
N ASP A 268 -13.93 16.52 -10.08
CA ASP A 268 -13.18 15.94 -8.97
C ASP A 268 -11.84 15.37 -9.42
N ILE A 269 -11.84 14.55 -10.48
CA ILE A 269 -10.62 13.94 -11.05
C ILE A 269 -9.65 15.04 -11.53
N LEU A 270 -10.15 16.02 -12.27
CA LEU A 270 -9.34 17.14 -12.77
C LEU A 270 -8.78 18.02 -11.64
N LYS A 271 -9.47 18.10 -10.50
CA LYS A 271 -8.93 18.76 -9.31
C LYS A 271 -7.80 17.95 -8.70
N TRP A 272 -7.91 16.63 -8.67
CA TRP A 272 -6.84 15.76 -8.18
C TRP A 272 -5.59 15.80 -9.04
N VAL A 273 -5.74 15.76 -10.36
CA VAL A 273 -4.64 15.92 -11.31
C VAL A 273 -3.91 17.25 -11.10
N GLU A 274 -4.65 18.35 -10.98
CA GLU A 274 -4.06 19.66 -10.69
C GLU A 274 -3.32 19.68 -9.35
N GLU A 275 -3.89 19.04 -8.34
CA GLU A 275 -3.33 19.00 -7.00
C GLU A 275 -1.99 18.23 -6.96
N ILE A 276 -1.89 17.08 -7.65
CA ILE A 276 -0.67 16.25 -7.66
C ILE A 276 0.37 16.71 -8.70
N LYS A 277 -0.03 17.51 -9.68
CA LYS A 277 0.81 18.05 -10.77
C LYS A 277 2.23 18.48 -10.37
N PRO A 278 2.48 19.20 -9.27
CA PRO A 278 3.84 19.60 -8.88
C PRO A 278 4.77 18.43 -8.53
N GLU A 279 4.19 17.29 -8.15
CA GLU A 279 4.89 16.09 -7.73
C GLU A 279 5.19 15.12 -8.90
N ILE A 280 4.51 15.30 -10.04
CA ILE A 280 4.62 14.42 -11.21
C ILE A 280 6.03 14.52 -11.82
N ARG A 281 6.64 13.36 -12.05
CA ARG A 281 7.92 13.19 -12.76
C ARG A 281 7.81 12.17 -13.89
N HIS A 282 6.77 11.35 -13.86
CA HIS A 282 6.49 10.33 -14.85
C HIS A 282 4.98 10.31 -15.12
N LEU A 283 4.60 10.06 -16.37
CA LEU A 283 3.22 9.92 -16.79
C LEU A 283 3.05 8.59 -17.52
N HIS A 284 2.11 7.76 -17.06
CA HIS A 284 1.59 6.64 -17.82
C HIS A 284 0.33 7.10 -18.53
N VAL A 285 0.24 6.81 -19.83
CA VAL A 285 -0.89 7.19 -20.66
C VAL A 285 -1.50 5.97 -21.33
N HIS A 286 -2.80 5.81 -21.12
CA HIS A 286 -3.69 4.88 -21.81
C HIS A 286 -5.14 5.35 -21.59
N GLU A 287 -6.10 4.74 -22.28
CA GLU A 287 -7.53 4.98 -22.04
C GLU A 287 -8.17 3.85 -21.24
N SER A 288 -9.11 4.24 -20.39
CA SER A 288 -9.92 3.39 -19.52
C SER A 288 -11.40 3.58 -19.85
N GLN A 289 -12.15 2.50 -20.01
CA GLN A 289 -13.55 2.58 -20.43
C GLN A 289 -14.50 2.17 -19.30
N ALA A 290 -15.55 2.97 -19.08
CA ALA A 290 -16.61 2.71 -18.08
C ALA A 290 -16.08 2.46 -16.65
N GLY A 291 -15.00 3.16 -16.25
CA GLY A 291 -14.39 2.99 -14.92
C GLY A 291 -13.54 1.72 -14.76
N GLU A 292 -13.33 0.97 -15.84
CA GLU A 292 -12.48 -0.21 -15.87
C GLU A 292 -11.12 0.10 -16.51
N ASP A 293 -10.09 -0.56 -15.99
CA ASP A 293 -8.73 -0.48 -16.51
C ASP A 293 -8.59 -1.33 -17.78
N THR A 294 -8.84 -0.70 -18.93
CA THR A 294 -8.85 -1.38 -20.23
C THR A 294 -7.54 -1.29 -21.00
N HIS A 295 -6.58 -0.47 -20.53
CA HIS A 295 -5.32 -0.18 -21.22
C HIS A 295 -5.47 0.01 -22.75
N LEU A 296 -6.47 0.79 -23.17
CA LEU A 296 -6.70 1.07 -24.59
C LEU A 296 -5.67 2.11 -25.09
N PRO A 297 -5.26 2.06 -26.37
CA PRO A 297 -4.48 3.14 -26.94
C PRO A 297 -5.24 4.47 -26.91
N LEU A 298 -4.51 5.58 -26.78
CA LEU A 298 -5.10 6.92 -26.86
C LEU A 298 -5.92 7.10 -28.15
N GLY A 299 -7.12 7.65 -28.02
CA GLY A 299 -8.10 7.86 -29.08
C GLY A 299 -9.03 6.68 -29.36
N MET A 300 -8.90 5.53 -28.68
CA MET A 300 -9.74 4.35 -28.95
C MET A 300 -10.90 4.15 -27.98
N GLY A 301 -10.83 4.69 -26.78
CA GLY A 301 -11.90 4.72 -25.78
C GLY A 301 -12.84 5.92 -25.89
N TRP A 302 -12.52 6.91 -26.75
CA TRP A 302 -13.34 8.11 -27.04
C TRP A 302 -13.65 8.94 -25.79
N ASP A 303 -12.64 9.14 -24.96
CA ASP A 303 -12.77 9.64 -23.60
C ASP A 303 -12.39 11.10 -23.45
N ASP A 304 -13.30 11.93 -22.90
CA ASP A 304 -13.07 13.36 -22.73
C ASP A 304 -12.39 13.71 -21.39
N VAL A 305 -12.33 12.78 -20.43
CA VAL A 305 -11.63 12.98 -19.14
C VAL A 305 -10.13 12.96 -19.37
N ILE A 306 -9.61 11.90 -19.99
CA ILE A 306 -8.18 11.73 -20.29
C ILE A 306 -7.64 12.90 -21.10
N ALA A 307 -8.37 13.32 -22.14
CA ALA A 307 -7.98 14.48 -22.95
C ALA A 307 -7.90 15.78 -22.10
N SER A 308 -8.82 15.96 -21.15
CA SER A 308 -8.83 17.12 -20.26
C SER A 308 -7.69 17.07 -19.22
N GLU A 309 -7.34 15.88 -18.73
CA GLU A 309 -6.19 15.68 -17.84
C GLU A 309 -4.88 16.02 -18.55
N LEU A 310 -4.69 15.51 -19.78
CA LEU A 310 -3.51 15.82 -20.59
C LEU A 310 -3.39 17.32 -20.88
N GLU A 311 -4.49 18.03 -21.15
CA GLU A 311 -4.46 19.49 -21.32
C GLU A 311 -4.06 20.21 -20.02
N LYS A 312 -4.50 19.72 -18.84
CA LYS A 312 -4.06 20.28 -17.55
C LYS A 312 -2.58 20.08 -17.28
N LEU A 313 -1.99 19.02 -17.81
CA LEU A 313 -0.58 18.68 -17.64
C LEU A 313 0.31 19.28 -18.73
N ARG A 314 -0.26 19.97 -19.72
CA ARG A 314 0.43 20.44 -20.92
C ARG A 314 1.71 21.23 -20.63
N ASP A 315 1.69 22.14 -19.67
CA ASP A 315 2.86 22.94 -19.28
C ASP A 315 4.02 22.08 -18.73
N ILE A 316 3.75 21.05 -17.93
CA ILE A 316 4.81 20.17 -17.41
C ILE A 316 5.32 19.20 -18.48
N LEU A 317 4.48 18.84 -19.45
CA LEU A 317 4.85 18.03 -20.61
C LEU A 317 5.72 18.83 -21.60
N GLU A 318 5.37 20.07 -21.89
CA GLU A 318 6.13 20.98 -22.76
C GLU A 318 7.52 21.28 -22.21
N ASN A 319 7.66 21.34 -20.88
CA ASN A 319 8.93 21.59 -20.20
C ASN A 319 9.87 20.36 -20.15
N LYS A 320 9.48 19.20 -20.71
CA LYS A 320 10.27 17.94 -20.80
C LYS A 320 10.85 17.44 -19.46
N LYS A 321 10.28 17.86 -18.33
CA LYS A 321 10.67 17.39 -16.99
C LYS A 321 9.98 16.09 -16.60
N VAL A 322 9.06 15.61 -17.44
CA VAL A 322 8.24 14.43 -17.23
C VAL A 322 8.60 13.39 -18.29
N THR A 323 8.86 12.16 -17.85
CA THR A 323 8.96 11.01 -18.76
C THR A 323 7.55 10.48 -19.03
N ILE A 324 7.24 10.16 -20.29
CA ILE A 324 5.93 9.64 -20.67
C ILE A 324 6.10 8.22 -21.19
N VAL A 325 5.29 7.29 -20.68
CA VAL A 325 5.18 5.92 -21.17
C VAL A 325 3.74 5.70 -21.62
N HIS A 326 3.59 5.16 -22.83
CA HIS A 326 2.30 4.74 -23.37
C HIS A 326 2.08 3.27 -22.99
N GLU A 327 1.04 2.99 -22.20
CA GLU A 327 0.83 1.67 -21.57
C GLU A 327 -0.23 0.73 -22.18
N PRO A 328 -0.67 0.82 -23.45
CA PRO A 328 -1.62 -0.15 -24.01
C PRO A 328 -0.92 -1.44 -24.47
N GLY A 329 0.12 -1.87 -23.76
CA GLY A 329 0.97 -3.00 -24.14
C GLY A 329 0.17 -4.29 -24.34
N GLY A 330 -0.75 -4.59 -23.41
CA GLY A 330 -1.66 -5.74 -23.52
C GLY A 330 -2.57 -5.66 -24.75
N PHE A 331 -3.11 -4.47 -25.07
CA PHE A 331 -3.92 -4.28 -26.28
C PHE A 331 -3.13 -4.54 -27.56
N TYR A 332 -1.91 -4.01 -27.67
CA TYR A 332 -1.06 -4.24 -28.84
C TYR A 332 -0.69 -5.71 -29.02
N VAL A 333 -0.41 -6.42 -27.93
CA VAL A 333 -0.04 -7.84 -27.97
C VAL A 333 -1.24 -8.73 -28.31
N HIS A 334 -2.42 -8.46 -27.75
CA HIS A 334 -3.53 -9.41 -27.77
C HIS A 334 -4.67 -9.06 -28.75
N GLN A 335 -4.97 -7.78 -28.96
CA GLN A 335 -6.16 -7.34 -29.68
C GLN A 335 -5.82 -6.70 -31.02
N PHE A 336 -4.77 -5.89 -31.07
CA PHE A 336 -4.32 -5.27 -32.32
C PHE A 336 -4.00 -6.31 -33.40
N PHE A 337 -3.35 -7.41 -33.01
CA PHE A 337 -3.09 -8.55 -33.87
C PHE A 337 -4.38 -9.18 -34.43
N LYS A 338 -5.39 -9.39 -33.58
CA LYS A 338 -6.67 -9.99 -33.99
C LYS A 338 -7.44 -9.08 -34.95
N MET A 339 -7.36 -7.77 -34.74
CA MET A 339 -8.10 -6.78 -35.53
C MET A 339 -7.48 -6.49 -36.90
N TYR A 340 -6.15 -6.38 -36.96
CA TYR A 340 -5.45 -5.86 -38.16
C TYR A 340 -4.52 -6.87 -38.84
N GLY A 341 -4.33 -8.06 -38.26
CA GLY A 341 -3.53 -9.14 -38.85
C GLY A 341 -2.02 -8.89 -38.85
N ASN A 342 -1.27 -9.88 -39.37
CA ASN A 342 0.20 -9.90 -39.37
C ASN A 342 0.86 -8.73 -40.12
N GLU A 343 0.19 -8.18 -41.14
CA GLU A 343 0.77 -7.16 -42.01
C GLU A 343 0.93 -5.82 -41.29
N TYR A 344 0.02 -5.50 -40.37
CA TYR A 344 0.03 -4.26 -39.59
C TYR A 344 0.99 -4.30 -38.40
N TYR A 345 1.26 -5.50 -37.86
CA TYR A 345 2.31 -5.73 -36.87
C TYR A 345 3.68 -5.31 -37.41
N ASN A 346 4.01 -5.71 -38.65
CA ASN A 346 5.27 -5.33 -39.30
C ASN A 346 5.40 -3.82 -39.51
N LEU A 347 4.27 -3.12 -39.69
CA LEU A 347 4.24 -1.66 -39.83
C LEU A 347 4.55 -0.95 -38.50
N LEU A 348 3.93 -1.38 -37.39
CA LEU A 348 4.22 -0.84 -36.06
C LEU A 348 5.61 -1.23 -35.56
N SER A 349 6.01 -2.47 -35.77
CA SER A 349 7.37 -2.93 -35.53
C SER A 349 8.38 -2.15 -36.36
N GLY A 350 8.00 -1.66 -37.55
CA GLY A 350 8.81 -0.80 -38.42
C GLY A 350 8.81 0.70 -38.08
N ALA A 351 7.81 1.19 -37.32
CA ALA A 351 7.56 2.61 -37.10
C ALA A 351 7.66 3.05 -35.62
N GLY A 352 7.86 2.13 -34.68
CA GLY A 352 8.04 2.43 -33.26
C GLY A 352 9.38 3.12 -32.95
N PRO A 353 9.49 3.89 -31.86
CA PRO A 353 10.68 4.69 -31.52
C PRO A 353 11.92 3.87 -31.06
N TYR A 354 11.94 2.56 -31.28
CA TYR A 354 13.00 1.67 -30.81
C TYR A 354 13.67 0.96 -32.00
N ASP A 355 15.01 1.05 -32.09
CA ASP A 355 15.82 0.44 -33.15
C ASP A 355 15.65 -1.08 -33.20
N ILE A 356 15.11 -1.54 -34.33
CA ILE A 356 14.50 -2.85 -34.56
C ILE A 356 15.54 -3.84 -35.13
N ASN A 357 16.74 -3.37 -35.49
CA ASN A 357 17.79 -4.24 -36.06
C ASN A 357 18.49 -5.09 -35.00
N GLY A 358 18.15 -4.94 -33.71
CA GLY A 358 18.60 -5.78 -32.62
C GLY A 358 17.60 -6.90 -32.31
N ASN A 359 17.97 -8.14 -32.63
CA ASN A 359 17.44 -9.44 -32.18
C ASN A 359 16.18 -9.41 -31.26
N ILE A 360 15.04 -9.00 -31.81
CA ILE A 360 13.76 -8.78 -31.12
C ILE A 360 13.16 -10.03 -30.44
N PRO A 361 13.25 -11.25 -31.00
CA PRO A 361 12.65 -12.42 -30.35
C PRO A 361 13.22 -12.65 -28.94
N ASN A 362 14.51 -12.37 -28.75
CA ASN A 362 15.14 -12.48 -27.44
C ASN A 362 14.85 -11.27 -26.55
N HIS A 363 14.82 -10.04 -27.09
CA HIS A 363 14.55 -8.84 -26.28
C HIS A 363 13.10 -8.81 -25.74
N PHE A 364 12.12 -9.20 -26.56
CA PHE A 364 10.72 -9.33 -26.12
C PHE A 364 10.51 -10.54 -25.20
N ALA A 365 11.19 -11.66 -25.44
CA ALA A 365 11.16 -12.81 -24.53
C ALA A 365 11.84 -12.53 -23.18
N THR A 366 12.82 -11.62 -23.12
CA THR A 366 13.43 -11.17 -21.86
C THR A 366 12.67 -10.04 -21.17
N MET A 367 11.89 -9.24 -21.89
CA MET A 367 11.02 -8.20 -21.30
C MET A 367 9.72 -8.76 -20.71
N LEU A 368 9.31 -9.96 -21.10
CA LEU A 368 8.06 -10.59 -20.69
C LEU A 368 8.33 -11.91 -19.94
N PRO A 369 8.31 -11.93 -18.60
CA PRO A 369 8.24 -13.19 -17.89
C PRO A 369 6.79 -13.66 -17.85
N TYR A 370 6.48 -14.65 -18.68
CA TYR A 370 5.47 -15.64 -18.34
C TYR A 370 5.88 -16.31 -17.02
N GLY A 371 5.17 -16.02 -15.94
CA GLY A 371 5.33 -16.70 -14.65
C GLY A 371 6.50 -16.18 -13.82
N GLY A 372 6.27 -16.12 -12.51
CA GLY A 372 7.19 -15.55 -11.53
C GLY A 372 8.61 -16.13 -11.55
N ALA A 373 9.54 -15.28 -11.10
CA ALA A 373 11.00 -15.42 -11.03
C ALA A 373 11.77 -15.01 -12.30
N GLN A 374 12.18 -13.74 -12.36
CA GLN A 374 13.21 -13.28 -13.28
C GLN A 374 14.57 -13.21 -12.58
N VAL A 375 15.53 -13.95 -13.13
CA VAL A 375 16.97 -13.77 -12.89
C VAL A 375 17.46 -12.70 -13.85
N ILE A 376 17.98 -11.58 -13.34
CA ILE A 376 18.54 -10.48 -14.15
C ILE A 376 19.88 -10.94 -14.75
N PRO A 377 20.04 -11.03 -16.09
CA PRO A 377 21.32 -11.40 -16.70
C PRO A 377 22.36 -10.29 -16.51
N GLU A 378 23.60 -10.66 -16.15
CA GLU A 378 24.70 -9.74 -15.79
C GLU A 378 25.14 -8.76 -16.90
N TYR A 379 24.70 -8.93 -18.13
CA TYR A 379 25.14 -8.14 -19.29
C TYR A 379 24.16 -7.06 -19.76
N ILE A 380 22.99 -6.90 -19.13
CA ILE A 380 22.12 -5.73 -19.40
C ILE A 380 22.79 -4.51 -18.77
N GLN A 381 23.41 -3.69 -19.62
CA GLN A 381 23.91 -2.38 -19.20
C GLN A 381 22.73 -1.53 -18.72
N TYR A 382 22.74 -1.20 -17.44
CA TYR A 382 21.84 -0.25 -16.79
C TYR A 382 21.83 1.06 -17.59
N THR A 383 20.81 1.28 -18.42
CA THR A 383 20.62 2.55 -19.10
C THR A 383 19.91 3.51 -18.15
N ARG A 384 20.22 4.80 -18.30
CA ARG A 384 19.81 5.94 -17.46
C ARG A 384 18.29 6.12 -17.28
N TYR A 385 17.47 5.35 -17.99
CA TYR A 385 16.03 5.57 -18.14
C TYR A 385 15.13 4.45 -17.60
N SER A 386 15.68 3.29 -17.20
CA SER A 386 14.87 2.29 -16.49
C SER A 386 15.73 1.30 -15.70
N PRO A 387 16.00 1.57 -14.42
CA PRO A 387 16.64 0.59 -13.55
C PRO A 387 15.68 -0.12 -12.57
N TYR A 388 14.43 0.34 -12.40
CA TYR A 388 13.51 -0.21 -11.38
C TYR A 388 12.02 -0.20 -11.76
N SER A 389 11.67 -0.34 -13.04
CA SER A 389 10.25 -0.36 -13.52
C SER A 389 9.45 -1.61 -13.12
N VAL A 390 9.86 -2.31 -12.05
CA VAL A 390 9.12 -3.45 -11.51
C VAL A 390 8.32 -2.92 -10.33
N SER A 391 6.98 -2.97 -10.41
CA SER A 391 6.10 -2.61 -9.30
C SER A 391 6.48 -3.44 -8.07
N ILE A 392 7.24 -2.86 -7.15
CA ILE A 392 7.75 -3.52 -5.93
C ILE A 392 6.58 -4.03 -5.08
N PHE A 393 5.42 -3.39 -5.17
CA PHE A 393 4.20 -3.80 -4.49
C PHE A 393 3.53 -4.99 -5.17
N SER A 394 3.50 -5.05 -6.51
CA SER A 394 2.88 -6.18 -7.25
C SER A 394 3.47 -7.55 -6.93
N GLN A 395 4.73 -7.60 -6.47
CA GLN A 395 5.43 -8.83 -6.09
C GLN A 395 5.26 -9.22 -4.61
N LEU A 396 4.62 -8.38 -3.80
CA LEU A 396 4.33 -8.72 -2.41
C LEU A 396 3.26 -9.83 -2.35
N PRO A 397 3.23 -10.63 -1.27
CA PRO A 397 2.04 -11.41 -0.93
C PRO A 397 0.79 -10.51 -0.95
N MET A 398 -0.37 -11.06 -1.32
CA MET A 398 -1.65 -10.29 -1.32
C MET A 398 -1.91 -9.60 0.02
N ASP A 399 -1.55 -10.27 1.12
CA ASP A 399 -1.72 -9.76 2.49
C ASP A 399 -0.83 -8.55 2.79
N LEU A 400 0.16 -8.25 1.95
CA LEU A 400 1.05 -7.10 2.02
C LEU A 400 0.81 -6.10 0.88
N GLY A 401 -0.31 -6.22 0.16
CA GLY A 401 -0.72 -5.29 -0.90
C GLY A 401 -0.24 -5.67 -2.30
N GLY A 402 0.22 -6.90 -2.53
CA GLY A 402 0.58 -7.35 -3.86
C GLY A 402 -0.56 -7.96 -4.66
N THR A 403 -0.43 -7.87 -5.98
CA THR A 403 -1.47 -8.24 -6.94
C THR A 403 -1.12 -9.59 -7.57
N SER A 404 -1.45 -10.69 -6.90
CA SER A 404 -1.14 -12.05 -7.42
C SER A 404 -2.02 -12.47 -8.61
N LYS A 405 -2.96 -11.63 -9.03
CA LYS A 405 -3.72 -11.78 -10.28
C LYS A 405 -3.81 -10.42 -10.96
N ARG A 406 -3.05 -10.21 -12.04
CA ARG A 406 -3.49 -9.33 -13.12
C ARG A 406 -4.76 -9.97 -13.68
N GLN A 407 -5.92 -9.46 -13.28
CA GLN A 407 -7.14 -9.70 -14.03
C GLN A 407 -7.17 -8.65 -15.14
N GLU A 408 -6.43 -8.88 -16.22
CA GLU A 408 -6.68 -8.19 -17.48
C GLU A 408 -8.02 -8.72 -18.00
N THR A 409 -9.14 -8.22 -17.47
CA THR A 409 -10.46 -8.54 -18.00
C THR A 409 -10.77 -7.59 -19.13
N PHE A 410 -10.51 -8.05 -20.35
CA PHE A 410 -11.01 -7.40 -21.55
C PHE A 410 -12.55 -7.44 -21.54
N SER A 411 -13.21 -6.29 -21.66
CA SER A 411 -14.65 -6.15 -21.83
C SER A 411 -15.08 -6.68 -23.20
N GLY A 412 -15.13 -8.01 -23.33
CA GLY A 412 -15.51 -8.68 -24.56
C GLY A 412 -15.46 -10.21 -24.52
N GLU A 413 -14.88 -10.82 -23.48
CA GLU A 413 -15.08 -12.26 -23.26
C GLU A 413 -16.46 -12.49 -22.64
N LYS A 414 -17.32 -13.19 -23.39
CA LYS A 414 -18.52 -13.79 -22.81
C LYS A 414 -18.08 -14.72 -21.70
N VAL A 415 -18.63 -14.48 -20.51
CA VAL A 415 -18.62 -15.42 -19.39
C VAL A 415 -19.52 -16.58 -19.80
N ASP A 416 -18.94 -17.70 -20.22
CA ASP A 416 -19.56 -19.02 -20.10
C ASP A 416 -18.96 -19.74 -18.89
#